data_AF-A0A8S3D396-F1
#
_entry.id   AF-A0A8S3D396-F1
#
_cell.length_a   1.000
_cell.length_b   1.000
_cell.length_c   1.000
_cell.angle_alpha   90.00
_cell.angle_beta   90.00
_cell.angle_gamma   90.00
#
_symmetry.space_group_name_H-M   'P 1'
#
loop_
_entity.id
_entity.type
_entity.pdbx_description
1 polymer ?
#
loop_
_entity_poly.entity_id
_entity_poly.type
_entity_poly.pdbx_seq_one_letter_code
_entity_poly.pdbx_strand_id
1 'polypeptide(L)'
;QCHDIDNANRVFSTITYKTNAIYGAMFKGFISNKMPEKLFDLLDKMVIEPDDVNLNFIFNACAQLNNARAMRIGNKFLREKLNQIRNNNIVLNSAIHMLMKFRDIRNAEHIFEMIKKKDIFSYSSMMKGYVENNMPEKALNLFERMPLNPNDIIYIVTFNACSKLANGRAIEIGNKILNQSLKQFKNNYIVLNSALHMLMRFNDIQRAEHLFELIEKKDIFTYGIMMNG
;
A
#
# COMPACT_ATOMS: atom_id res chain seq x y z
N GLN A 1 -21.43 4.71 3.04
CA GLN A 1 -20.25 5.31 3.71
C GLN A 1 -20.79 6.40 4.61
N CYS A 2 -20.67 6.30 5.94
CA CYS A 2 -21.11 7.39 6.83
C CYS A 2 -19.93 8.36 7.01
N HIS A 3 -20.07 9.57 6.48
CA HIS A 3 -19.18 10.69 6.80
C HIS A 3 -19.49 11.31 8.17
N ASP A 4 -20.57 10.88 8.82
CA ASP A 4 -20.98 11.34 10.13
C ASP A 4 -20.56 10.35 11.22
N ILE A 5 -19.32 10.53 11.70
CA ILE A 5 -18.75 9.73 12.79
C ILE A 5 -19.49 9.97 14.11
N ASP A 6 -20.04 11.16 14.32
CA ASP A 6 -20.67 11.51 15.60
C ASP A 6 -22.01 10.79 15.75
N ASN A 7 -22.80 10.70 14.67
CA ASN A 7 -23.98 9.85 14.65
C ASN A 7 -23.62 8.36 14.81
N ALA A 8 -22.54 7.89 14.17
CA ALA A 8 -22.09 6.51 14.35
C ALA A 8 -21.70 6.22 15.82
N ASN A 9 -20.99 7.15 16.48
CA ASN A 9 -20.64 7.04 17.90
C ASN A 9 -21.89 7.02 18.80
N ARG A 10 -22.90 7.84 18.48
CA ARG A 10 -24.15 7.88 19.23
C ARG A 10 -24.94 6.58 19.10
N VAL A 11 -25.03 6.01 17.91
CA VAL A 11 -25.68 4.69 17.72
C VAL A 11 -24.85 3.60 18.39
N PHE A 12 -23.53 3.68 18.33
CA PHE A 12 -22.66 2.70 18.97
C PHE A 12 -22.80 2.69 20.51
N SER A 13 -22.99 3.85 21.14
CA SER A 13 -23.15 3.93 22.60
C SER A 13 -24.46 3.34 23.10
N THR A 14 -25.54 3.33 22.28
CA THR A 14 -26.83 2.75 22.67
C THR A 14 -26.88 1.22 22.60
N ILE A 15 -25.93 0.58 21.91
CA ILE A 15 -25.91 -0.88 21.75
C ILE A 15 -25.34 -1.55 23.01
N THR A 16 -26.13 -2.35 23.70
CA THR A 16 -25.70 -3.07 24.92
C THR A 16 -24.64 -4.14 24.63
N TYR A 17 -24.89 -4.99 23.62
CA TYR A 17 -23.99 -6.11 23.26
C TYR A 17 -23.34 -5.85 21.90
N LYS A 18 -22.04 -5.55 21.93
CA LYS A 18 -21.28 -5.17 20.74
C LYS A 18 -20.53 -6.38 20.18
N THR A 19 -20.75 -6.68 18.91
CA THR A 19 -20.08 -7.77 18.18
C THR A 19 -18.87 -7.25 17.40
N ASN A 20 -18.00 -8.17 16.95
CA ASN A 20 -16.84 -7.81 16.11
C ASN A 20 -17.24 -7.00 14.87
N ALA A 21 -18.40 -7.29 14.26
CA ALA A 21 -18.91 -6.56 13.10
C ALA A 21 -19.23 -5.08 13.43
N ILE A 22 -19.78 -4.81 14.61
CA ILE A 22 -20.10 -3.45 15.07
C ILE A 22 -18.82 -2.66 15.34
N TYR A 23 -17.84 -3.27 16.02
CA TYR A 23 -16.51 -2.67 16.19
C TYR A 23 -15.83 -2.41 14.84
N GLY A 24 -15.90 -3.37 13.91
CA GLY A 24 -15.32 -3.23 12.56
C GLY A 24 -15.94 -2.10 11.75
N ALA A 25 -17.24 -1.85 11.90
CA ALA A 25 -17.90 -0.69 11.29
C ALA A 25 -17.34 0.64 11.83
N MET A 26 -17.15 0.73 13.15
CA MET A 26 -16.54 1.91 13.79
C MET A 26 -15.08 2.08 13.37
N PHE A 27 -14.30 1.01 13.39
CA PHE A 27 -12.89 1.00 12.98
C PHE A 27 -12.73 1.46 11.53
N LYS A 28 -13.55 0.92 10.62
CA LYS A 28 -13.60 1.38 9.23
C LYS A 28 -13.91 2.87 9.14
N GLY A 29 -14.89 3.34 9.90
CA GLY A 29 -15.27 4.76 9.98
C GLY A 29 -14.09 5.63 10.41
N PHE A 30 -13.39 5.28 11.48
CA PHE A 30 -12.21 6.02 11.95
C PHE A 30 -11.07 6.03 10.93
N ILE A 31 -10.76 4.89 10.32
CA ILE A 31 -9.71 4.78 9.28
C ILE A 31 -10.04 5.64 8.06
N SER A 32 -11.28 5.58 7.55
CA SER A 32 -11.68 6.35 6.36
C SER A 32 -11.68 7.87 6.60
N ASN A 33 -11.86 8.32 7.84
CA ASN A 33 -11.85 9.74 8.19
C ASN A 33 -10.52 10.20 8.83
N LYS A 34 -9.43 9.41 8.69
CA LYS A 34 -8.10 9.76 9.20
C LYS A 34 -8.06 10.03 10.72
N MET A 35 -8.84 9.26 11.49
CA MET A 35 -8.87 9.32 12.96
C MET A 35 -8.35 8.04 13.64
N PRO A 36 -7.15 7.53 13.30
CA PRO A 36 -6.68 6.23 13.81
C PRO A 36 -6.48 6.18 15.34
N GLU A 37 -6.26 7.30 16.04
CA GLU A 37 -6.20 7.28 17.52
C GLU A 37 -7.55 6.89 18.16
N LYS A 38 -8.68 7.35 17.60
CA LYS A 38 -10.02 6.95 18.09
C LYS A 38 -10.26 5.44 17.97
N LEU A 39 -9.62 4.80 17.00
CA LEU A 39 -9.64 3.34 16.87
C LEU A 39 -8.96 2.68 18.07
N PHE A 40 -7.80 3.16 18.49
CA PHE A 40 -7.11 2.62 19.67
C PHE A 40 -7.86 2.90 20.97
N ASP A 41 -8.45 4.08 21.12
CA ASP A 41 -9.27 4.38 22.30
C ASP A 41 -10.51 3.47 22.39
N LEU A 42 -11.06 3.07 21.23
CA LEU A 42 -12.15 2.10 21.19
C LEU A 42 -11.66 0.66 21.40
N LEU A 43 -10.49 0.32 20.87
CA LEU A 43 -9.84 -0.98 21.05
C LEU A 43 -9.52 -1.23 22.53
N ASP A 44 -9.04 -0.23 23.26
CA ASP A 44 -8.76 -0.33 24.70
C ASP A 44 -10.04 -0.57 25.53
N LYS A 45 -11.22 -0.23 24.99
CA LYS A 45 -12.54 -0.46 25.61
C LYS A 45 -13.22 -1.73 25.08
N MET A 46 -12.60 -2.44 24.14
CA MET A 46 -13.18 -3.63 23.54
C MET A 46 -13.05 -4.80 24.52
N VAL A 47 -14.17 -5.44 24.83
CA VAL A 47 -14.25 -6.55 25.80
C VAL A 47 -14.19 -7.93 25.15
N ILE A 48 -14.24 -7.97 23.82
CA ILE A 48 -14.15 -9.19 23.01
C ILE A 48 -12.85 -9.18 22.20
N GLU A 49 -12.39 -10.36 21.81
CA GLU A 49 -11.16 -10.46 21.02
C GLU A 49 -11.38 -10.03 19.56
N PRO A 50 -10.51 -9.18 18.98
CA PRO A 50 -10.59 -8.80 17.58
C PRO A 50 -10.49 -10.00 16.65
N ASP A 51 -11.40 -10.05 15.66
CA ASP A 51 -11.32 -10.99 14.55
C ASP A 51 -10.42 -10.49 13.42
N ASP A 52 -10.27 -11.30 12.36
CA ASP A 52 -9.46 -11.00 11.19
C ASP A 52 -9.81 -9.65 10.53
N VAL A 53 -11.10 -9.31 10.46
CA VAL A 53 -11.55 -8.04 9.86
C VAL A 53 -11.10 -6.87 10.71
N ASN A 54 -11.24 -6.98 12.04
CA ASN A 54 -10.78 -5.98 12.98
C ASN A 54 -9.26 -5.85 12.99
N LEU A 55 -8.52 -6.96 12.91
CA LEU A 55 -7.05 -6.97 12.79
C LEU A 55 -6.57 -6.19 11.56
N ASN A 56 -7.22 -6.36 10.41
CA ASN A 56 -6.90 -5.58 9.22
C ASN A 56 -7.03 -4.06 9.44
N PHE A 57 -8.05 -3.60 10.18
CA PHE A 57 -8.18 -2.18 10.53
C PHE A 57 -7.17 -1.74 11.58
N ILE A 58 -6.89 -2.57 12.58
CA ILE A 58 -5.87 -2.31 13.61
C ILE A 58 -4.49 -2.13 12.97
N PHE A 59 -4.08 -3.04 12.08
CA PHE A 59 -2.80 -2.92 11.36
C PHE A 59 -2.76 -1.70 10.43
N ASN A 60 -3.88 -1.33 9.80
CA ASN A 60 -3.96 -0.10 9.03
C ASN A 60 -3.82 1.16 9.93
N ALA A 61 -4.49 1.23 11.08
CA ALA A 61 -4.31 2.31 12.05
C ALA A 61 -2.85 2.40 12.52
N CYS A 62 -2.24 1.24 12.81
CA CYS A 62 -0.85 1.14 13.20
C CYS A 62 0.08 1.75 12.12
N ALA A 63 -0.15 1.40 10.85
CA ALA A 63 0.59 1.94 9.71
C ALA A 63 0.40 3.45 9.54
N GLN A 64 -0.80 3.98 9.79
CA GLN A 64 -1.09 5.42 9.67
C GLN A 64 -0.45 6.26 10.79
N LEU A 65 -0.46 5.74 12.02
CA LEU A 65 0.08 6.46 13.17
C LEU A 65 1.60 6.41 13.26
N ASN A 66 2.19 5.27 12.92
CA ASN A 66 3.64 5.08 12.88
C ASN A 66 4.39 5.59 14.13
N ASN A 67 3.78 5.42 15.31
CA ASN A 67 4.33 5.84 16.60
C ASN A 67 4.58 4.63 17.52
N ALA A 68 5.21 4.86 18.67
CA ALA A 68 5.57 3.77 19.59
C ALA A 68 4.34 2.98 20.12
N ARG A 69 3.19 3.65 20.33
CA ARG A 69 1.93 2.99 20.77
C ARG A 69 1.45 2.03 19.68
N ALA A 70 1.39 2.50 18.44
CA ALA A 70 1.04 1.70 17.26
C ALA A 70 1.96 0.50 17.08
N MET A 71 3.28 0.70 17.17
CA MET A 71 4.25 -0.40 17.08
C MET A 71 4.02 -1.48 18.13
N ARG A 72 3.80 -1.07 19.39
CA ARG A 72 3.52 -2.01 20.49
C ARG A 72 2.23 -2.80 20.25
N ILE A 73 1.14 -2.12 19.87
CA ILE A 73 -0.16 -2.75 19.61
C ILE A 73 -0.06 -3.71 18.43
N GLY A 74 0.43 -3.24 17.29
CA GLY A 74 0.56 -4.02 16.07
C GLY A 74 1.41 -5.27 16.25
N ASN A 75 2.59 -5.13 16.86
CA ASN A 75 3.49 -6.28 17.11
C ASN A 75 2.93 -7.27 18.13
N LYS A 76 2.17 -6.81 19.12
CA LYS A 76 1.46 -7.69 20.07
C LYS A 76 0.44 -8.55 19.32
N PHE A 77 -0.48 -7.93 18.59
CA PHE A 77 -1.51 -8.66 17.86
C PHE A 77 -0.94 -9.58 16.79
N LEU A 78 0.08 -9.12 16.05
CA LEU A 78 0.75 -9.98 15.07
C LEU A 78 1.33 -11.23 15.74
N ARG A 79 2.04 -11.09 16.86
CA ARG A 79 2.63 -12.23 17.58
C ARG A 79 1.57 -13.20 18.11
N GLU A 80 0.52 -12.69 18.72
CA GLU A 80 -0.53 -13.51 19.34
C GLU A 80 -1.41 -14.21 18.29
N LYS A 81 -1.66 -13.55 17.15
CA LYS A 81 -2.62 -14.01 16.14
C LYS A 81 -2.00 -14.68 14.92
N LEU A 82 -0.67 -14.64 14.74
CA LEU A 82 0.00 -15.11 13.51
C LEU A 82 -0.45 -16.51 13.06
N ASN A 83 -0.54 -17.45 14.00
CA ASN A 83 -0.96 -18.83 13.70
C ASN A 83 -2.41 -18.93 13.21
N GLN A 84 -3.30 -18.06 13.70
CA GLN A 84 -4.71 -18.01 13.34
C GLN A 84 -4.90 -17.37 11.95
N ILE A 85 -4.16 -16.29 11.68
CA ILE A 85 -4.29 -15.52 10.43
C ILE A 85 -3.46 -16.06 9.26
N ARG A 86 -2.71 -17.17 9.45
CA ARG A 86 -1.77 -17.72 8.45
C ARG A 86 -2.34 -18.02 7.06
N ASN A 87 -3.66 -18.18 6.97
CA ASN A 87 -4.35 -18.45 5.70
C ASN A 87 -5.16 -17.23 5.21
N ASN A 88 -5.07 -16.08 5.88
CA ASN A 88 -5.80 -14.87 5.53
C ASN A 88 -4.86 -13.84 4.89
N ASN A 89 -4.73 -13.89 3.56
CA ASN A 89 -3.86 -12.99 2.80
C ASN A 89 -4.17 -11.50 3.04
N ILE A 90 -5.44 -11.14 3.29
CA ILE A 90 -5.82 -9.74 3.52
C ILE A 90 -5.18 -9.22 4.81
N VAL A 91 -5.26 -10.00 5.89
CA VAL A 91 -4.67 -9.63 7.19
C VAL A 91 -3.14 -9.70 7.12
N LEU A 92 -2.57 -10.69 6.43
CA LEU A 92 -1.11 -10.77 6.26
C LEU A 92 -0.57 -9.59 5.44
N ASN A 93 -1.26 -9.16 4.37
CA ASN A 93 -0.86 -8.01 3.57
C ASN A 93 -0.96 -6.69 4.35
N SER A 94 -1.97 -6.52 5.20
CA SER A 94 -2.05 -5.35 6.10
C SER A 94 -0.95 -5.36 7.18
N ALA A 95 -0.58 -6.54 7.69
CA ALA A 95 0.57 -6.69 8.58
C ALA A 95 1.90 -6.33 7.87
N ILE A 96 2.10 -6.77 6.62
CA ILE A 96 3.27 -6.38 5.80
C ILE A 96 3.33 -4.86 5.64
N HIS A 97 2.20 -4.22 5.29
CA HIS A 97 2.13 -2.77 5.16
C HIS A 97 2.50 -2.05 6.46
N MET A 98 1.95 -2.52 7.59
CA MET A 98 2.27 -2.00 8.92
C MET A 98 3.78 -2.12 9.23
N LEU A 99 4.36 -3.31 9.07
CA LEU A 99 5.78 -3.55 9.33
C LEU A 99 6.70 -2.69 8.44
N MET A 100 6.31 -2.52 7.17
CA MET A 100 7.02 -1.64 6.24
C MET A 100 6.98 -0.17 6.67
N LYS A 101 5.86 0.32 7.22
CA LYS A 101 5.80 1.68 7.81
C LYS A 101 6.67 1.82 9.04
N PHE A 102 6.76 0.76 9.85
CA PHE A 102 7.63 0.69 11.01
C PHE A 102 9.12 0.49 10.67
N ARG A 103 9.47 0.38 9.38
CA ARG A 103 10.81 0.05 8.90
C ARG A 103 11.34 -1.29 9.43
N ASP A 104 10.44 -2.23 9.73
CA ASP A 104 10.78 -3.61 10.11
C ASP A 104 10.73 -4.52 8.88
N ILE A 105 11.70 -4.33 7.98
CA ILE A 105 11.73 -4.98 6.67
C ILE A 105 11.89 -6.50 6.83
N ARG A 106 12.65 -6.95 7.83
CA ARG A 106 12.93 -8.38 8.05
C ARG A 106 11.65 -9.14 8.41
N ASN A 107 10.86 -8.61 9.33
CA ASN A 107 9.59 -9.24 9.67
C ASN A 107 8.58 -9.13 8.53
N ALA A 108 8.56 -8.02 7.77
CA ALA A 108 7.73 -7.93 6.58
C ALA A 108 8.07 -9.01 5.53
N GLU A 109 9.36 -9.24 5.28
CA GLU A 109 9.86 -10.32 4.40
C GLU A 109 9.45 -11.70 4.92
N HIS A 110 9.57 -11.93 6.23
CA HIS A 110 9.15 -13.18 6.85
C HIS A 110 7.65 -13.46 6.64
N ILE A 111 6.78 -12.47 6.91
CA ILE A 111 5.34 -12.60 6.70
C ILE A 111 5.01 -12.81 5.22
N PHE A 112 5.68 -12.09 4.32
CA PHE A 112 5.52 -12.27 2.88
C PHE A 112 5.85 -13.71 2.46
N GLU A 113 6.91 -14.30 2.99
CA GLU A 113 7.25 -15.70 2.68
C GLU A 113 6.26 -16.71 3.24
N MET A 114 5.61 -16.42 4.37
CA MET A 114 4.57 -17.28 4.94
C MET A 114 3.27 -17.33 4.10
N ILE A 115 3.03 -16.34 3.23
CA ILE A 115 1.86 -16.34 2.35
C ILE A 115 1.99 -17.48 1.34
N LYS A 116 1.15 -18.52 1.50
CA LYS A 116 1.15 -19.74 0.67
C LYS A 116 0.90 -19.45 -0.82
N LYS A 117 -0.08 -18.60 -1.10
CA LYS A 117 -0.45 -18.19 -2.46
C LYS A 117 -0.44 -16.67 -2.53
N LYS A 118 0.73 -16.12 -2.84
CA LYS A 118 0.95 -14.70 -3.05
C LYS A 118 0.15 -14.24 -4.27
N ASP A 119 -0.65 -13.21 -4.10
CA ASP A 119 -1.40 -12.55 -5.18
C ASP A 119 -0.75 -11.21 -5.56
N ILE A 120 -1.31 -10.53 -6.58
CA ILE A 120 -0.82 -9.21 -7.02
C ILE A 120 -0.79 -8.19 -5.88
N PHE A 121 -1.74 -8.27 -4.94
CA PHE A 121 -1.77 -7.38 -3.76
C PHE A 121 -0.58 -7.64 -2.83
N SER A 122 -0.20 -8.91 -2.65
CA SER A 122 0.95 -9.31 -1.85
C SER A 122 2.25 -8.75 -2.44
N TYR A 123 2.47 -8.95 -3.74
CA TYR A 123 3.66 -8.42 -4.44
C TYR A 123 3.70 -6.89 -4.44
N SER A 124 2.58 -6.23 -4.77
CA SER A 124 2.52 -4.76 -4.83
C SER A 124 2.73 -4.12 -3.47
N SER A 125 2.19 -4.69 -2.39
CA SER A 125 2.40 -4.21 -1.01
C SER A 125 3.87 -4.28 -0.63
N MET A 126 4.53 -5.41 -0.93
CA MET A 126 5.94 -5.62 -0.60
C MET A 126 6.86 -4.71 -1.43
N MET A 127 6.63 -4.63 -2.76
CA MET A 127 7.39 -3.76 -3.65
C MET A 127 7.24 -2.28 -3.25
N LYS A 128 6.02 -1.83 -2.94
CA LYS A 128 5.76 -0.47 -2.48
C LYS A 128 6.51 -0.19 -1.19
N GLY A 129 6.45 -1.12 -0.22
CA GLY A 129 7.17 -0.99 1.04
C GLY A 129 8.69 -0.87 0.85
N TYR A 130 9.28 -1.62 -0.08
CA TYR A 130 10.70 -1.45 -0.42
C TYR A 130 11.01 -0.07 -1.01
N VAL A 131 10.20 0.41 -1.96
CA VAL A 131 10.37 1.74 -2.56
C VAL A 131 10.28 2.84 -1.50
N GLU A 132 9.30 2.76 -0.60
CA GLU A 132 9.11 3.72 0.51
C GLU A 132 10.26 3.68 1.53
N ASN A 133 10.88 2.51 1.72
CA ASN A 133 12.04 2.32 2.60
C ASN A 133 13.40 2.54 1.88
N ASN A 134 13.39 3.19 0.71
CA ASN A 134 14.60 3.47 -0.08
C ASN A 134 15.41 2.22 -0.47
N MET A 135 14.71 1.12 -0.78
CA MET A 135 15.29 -0.13 -1.27
C MET A 135 14.77 -0.48 -2.69
N PRO A 136 14.87 0.42 -3.68
CA PRO A 136 14.30 0.19 -5.01
C PRO A 136 14.87 -1.06 -5.70
N GLU A 137 16.13 -1.41 -5.45
CA GLU A 137 16.76 -2.63 -5.98
C GLU A 137 16.01 -3.90 -5.56
N LYS A 138 15.56 -3.98 -4.29
CA LYS A 138 14.75 -5.11 -3.80
C LYS A 138 13.38 -5.14 -4.44
N ALA A 139 12.78 -3.98 -4.72
CA ALA A 139 11.49 -3.92 -5.43
C ALA A 139 11.63 -4.45 -6.87
N LEU A 140 12.69 -4.08 -7.59
CA LEU A 140 12.95 -4.57 -8.95
C LEU A 140 13.29 -6.07 -8.97
N ASN A 141 14.09 -6.54 -8.00
CA ASN A 141 14.36 -7.98 -7.83
C ASN A 141 13.06 -8.77 -7.62
N LEU A 142 12.13 -8.23 -6.81
CA LEU A 142 10.85 -8.88 -6.55
C LEU A 142 9.93 -8.85 -7.78
N PHE A 143 9.93 -7.75 -8.55
CA PHE A 143 9.19 -7.63 -9.80
C PHE A 143 9.61 -8.72 -10.81
N GLU A 144 10.91 -8.91 -11.02
CA GLU A 144 11.42 -9.90 -11.99
C GLU A 144 11.16 -11.36 -11.57
N ARG A 145 11.09 -11.62 -10.26
CA ARG A 145 10.79 -12.95 -9.71
C ARG A 145 9.30 -13.24 -9.58
N MET A 146 8.43 -12.25 -9.82
CA MET A 146 7.00 -12.42 -9.70
C MET A 146 6.49 -13.35 -10.83
N PRO A 147 5.83 -14.48 -10.51
CA PRO A 147 5.34 -15.41 -11.52
C PRO A 147 4.00 -14.98 -12.16
N LEU A 148 3.46 -13.84 -11.73
CA LEU A 148 2.17 -13.32 -12.15
C LEU A 148 2.34 -12.26 -13.23
N ASN A 149 1.32 -12.09 -14.07
CA ASN A 149 1.27 -10.95 -14.98
C ASN A 149 1.08 -9.65 -14.18
N PRO A 150 1.96 -8.64 -14.37
CA PRO A 150 1.80 -7.34 -13.73
C PRO A 150 0.48 -6.66 -14.12
N ASN A 151 -0.16 -6.01 -13.16
CA ASN A 151 -1.23 -5.06 -13.42
C ASN A 151 -0.69 -3.61 -13.40
N ASP A 152 -1.61 -2.66 -13.54
CA ASP A 152 -1.36 -1.22 -13.42
C ASP A 152 -0.63 -0.84 -12.12
N ILE A 153 -1.04 -1.40 -10.98
CA ILE A 153 -0.42 -1.13 -9.67
C ILE A 153 1.05 -1.57 -9.67
N ILE A 154 1.35 -2.78 -10.16
CA ILE A 154 2.72 -3.26 -10.24
C ILE A 154 3.56 -2.36 -11.14
N TYR A 155 3.06 -1.97 -12.32
CA TYR A 155 3.78 -1.07 -13.21
C TYR A 155 4.08 0.28 -12.57
N ILE A 156 3.11 0.89 -11.88
CA ILE A 156 3.30 2.15 -11.14
C ILE A 156 4.45 1.99 -10.13
N VAL A 157 4.43 0.92 -9.33
CA VAL A 157 5.48 0.68 -8.32
C VAL A 157 6.83 0.40 -8.97
N THR A 158 6.89 -0.33 -10.07
CA THR A 158 8.13 -0.58 -10.83
C THR A 158 8.69 0.71 -11.44
N PHE A 159 7.86 1.54 -12.06
CA PHE A 159 8.28 2.85 -12.57
C PHE A 159 8.87 3.73 -11.46
N ASN A 160 8.22 3.77 -10.28
CA ASN A 160 8.73 4.50 -9.13
C ASN A 160 10.07 3.94 -8.61
N ALA A 161 10.23 2.61 -8.60
CA ALA A 161 11.50 1.97 -8.24
C ALA A 161 12.61 2.34 -9.24
N CYS A 162 12.32 2.24 -10.54
CA CYS A 162 13.23 2.62 -11.61
C CYS A 162 13.66 4.10 -11.50
N SER A 163 12.68 5.00 -11.30
CA SER A 163 12.85 6.43 -11.11
C SER A 163 13.76 6.78 -9.92
N LYS A 164 13.65 6.05 -8.80
CA LYS A 164 14.52 6.24 -7.63
C LYS A 164 15.94 5.71 -7.84
N LEU A 165 16.10 4.65 -8.63
CA LEU A 165 17.38 3.97 -8.80
C LEU A 165 18.23 4.58 -9.93
N ALA A 166 17.60 4.92 -11.06
CA ALA A 166 18.19 5.63 -12.20
C ALA A 166 19.56 5.10 -12.69
N ASN A 167 19.81 3.79 -12.55
CA ASN A 167 21.01 3.12 -13.07
C ASN A 167 20.70 2.35 -14.37
N GLY A 168 21.72 1.77 -15.01
CA GLY A 168 21.56 1.05 -16.28
C GLY A 168 20.49 -0.06 -16.25
N ARG A 169 20.43 -0.82 -15.15
CA ARG A 169 19.40 -1.87 -14.96
C ARG A 169 17.99 -1.28 -14.85
N ALA A 170 17.81 -0.21 -14.09
CA ALA A 170 16.53 0.49 -13.98
C ALA A 170 16.05 1.02 -15.33
N ILE A 171 16.96 1.55 -16.15
CA ILE A 171 16.67 2.04 -17.50
C ILE A 171 16.21 0.89 -18.39
N GLU A 172 16.90 -0.25 -18.37
CA GLU A 172 16.52 -1.43 -19.15
C GLU A 172 15.12 -1.95 -18.78
N ILE A 173 14.87 -2.18 -17.48
CA ILE A 173 13.57 -2.65 -16.98
C ILE A 173 12.49 -1.61 -17.30
N GLY A 174 12.74 -0.34 -17.02
CA GLY A 174 11.82 0.78 -17.25
C GLY A 174 11.39 0.91 -18.71
N ASN A 175 12.34 0.82 -19.64
CA ASN A 175 12.06 0.87 -21.08
C ASN A 175 11.24 -0.34 -21.54
N LYS A 176 11.55 -1.54 -21.02
CA LYS A 176 10.79 -2.76 -21.35
C LYS A 176 9.33 -2.64 -20.94
N ILE A 177 9.06 -2.17 -19.70
CA ILE A 177 7.69 -2.05 -19.20
C ILE A 177 6.93 -0.86 -19.80
N LEU A 178 7.61 0.23 -20.18
CA LEU A 178 6.99 1.39 -20.84
C LEU A 178 6.31 0.99 -22.17
N ASN A 179 7.00 0.21 -23.00
CA ASN A 179 6.43 -0.28 -24.25
C ASN A 179 5.21 -1.19 -24.03
N GLN A 180 5.21 -1.98 -22.95
CA GLN A 180 4.08 -2.82 -22.58
C GLN A 180 2.92 -1.99 -22.02
N SER A 181 3.21 -0.96 -21.21
CA SER A 181 2.19 -0.10 -20.61
C SER A 181 1.46 0.74 -21.65
N LEU A 182 2.14 1.23 -22.68
CA LEU A 182 1.50 1.94 -23.79
C LEU A 182 0.51 1.08 -24.57
N LYS A 183 0.72 -0.25 -24.61
CA LYS A 183 -0.22 -1.18 -25.26
C LYS A 183 -1.40 -1.54 -24.35
N GLN A 184 -1.13 -1.80 -23.07
CA GLN A 184 -2.12 -2.34 -22.12
C GLN A 184 -2.92 -1.27 -21.38
N PHE A 185 -2.31 -0.10 -21.13
CA PHE A 185 -2.80 0.91 -20.20
C PHE A 185 -2.85 2.32 -20.82
N LYS A 186 -3.04 2.41 -22.15
CA LYS A 186 -3.06 3.70 -22.89
C LYS A 186 -3.99 4.77 -22.31
N ASN A 187 -5.08 4.37 -21.65
CA ASN A 187 -6.06 5.30 -21.06
C ASN A 187 -5.89 5.47 -19.55
N ASN A 188 -4.92 4.78 -18.92
CA ASN A 188 -4.65 4.89 -17.49
C ASN A 188 -3.56 5.95 -17.25
N TYR A 189 -3.99 7.21 -17.15
CA TYR A 189 -3.08 8.34 -16.94
C TYR A 189 -2.24 8.23 -15.66
N ILE A 190 -2.66 7.43 -14.65
CA ILE A 190 -1.87 7.23 -13.42
C ILE A 190 -0.62 6.38 -13.73
N VAL A 191 -0.77 5.32 -14.53
CA VAL A 191 0.36 4.51 -15.01
C VAL A 191 1.27 5.36 -15.89
N LEU A 192 0.69 6.11 -16.83
CA LEU A 192 1.45 6.95 -17.75
C LEU A 192 2.17 8.09 -17.03
N ASN A 193 1.57 8.73 -16.02
CA ASN A 193 2.22 9.72 -15.17
C ASN A 193 3.42 9.11 -14.41
N SER A 194 3.29 7.88 -13.94
CA SER A 194 4.40 7.19 -13.26
C SER A 194 5.56 6.91 -14.23
N ALA A 195 5.22 6.51 -15.46
CA ALA A 195 6.20 6.30 -16.52
C ALA A 195 6.86 7.62 -16.98
N LEU A 196 6.08 8.70 -17.06
CA LEU A 196 6.56 10.05 -17.36
C LEU A 196 7.57 10.52 -16.31
N HIS A 197 7.23 10.36 -15.03
CA HIS A 197 8.14 10.67 -13.94
C HIS A 197 9.43 9.85 -13.99
N MET A 198 9.35 8.57 -14.38
CA MET A 198 10.56 7.77 -14.62
C MET A 198 11.42 8.35 -15.74
N LEU A 199 10.85 8.73 -16.89
CA LEU A 199 11.60 9.29 -18.02
C LEU A 199 12.31 10.60 -17.66
N MET A 200 11.63 11.50 -16.94
CA MET A 200 12.25 12.71 -16.41
C MET A 200 13.46 12.38 -15.53
N ARG A 201 13.33 11.37 -14.65
CA ARG A 201 14.45 10.92 -13.79
C ARG A 201 15.59 10.24 -14.52
N PHE A 202 15.34 9.74 -15.73
CA PHE A 202 16.37 9.23 -16.63
C PHE A 202 16.99 10.33 -17.49
N ASN A 203 16.54 11.58 -17.35
CA ASN A 203 16.92 12.71 -18.20
C ASN A 203 16.60 12.48 -19.69
N ASP A 204 15.55 11.70 -19.97
CA ASP A 204 15.08 11.44 -21.34
C ASP A 204 13.91 12.37 -21.68
N ILE A 205 14.25 13.65 -21.85
CA ILE A 205 13.28 14.73 -22.04
C ILE A 205 12.46 14.51 -23.31
N GLN A 206 13.09 14.06 -24.41
CA GLN A 206 12.40 13.85 -25.69
C GLN A 206 11.28 12.80 -25.57
N ARG A 207 11.54 11.65 -24.95
CA ARG A 207 10.49 10.64 -24.75
C ARG A 207 9.47 11.07 -23.70
N ALA A 208 9.87 11.87 -22.71
CA ALA A 208 8.95 12.43 -21.74
C ALA A 208 7.94 13.40 -22.39
N GLU A 209 8.41 14.32 -23.24
CA GLU A 209 7.55 15.24 -24.00
C GLU A 209 6.58 14.47 -24.89
N HIS A 210 7.08 13.49 -25.64
CA HIS A 210 6.23 12.66 -26.49
C HIS A 210 5.16 11.89 -25.68
N LEU A 211 5.55 11.30 -24.55
CA LEU A 211 4.60 10.61 -23.67
C LEU A 211 3.57 11.58 -23.08
N PHE A 212 4.01 12.78 -22.69
CA PHE A 212 3.12 13.81 -22.17
C PHE A 212 2.05 14.19 -23.20
N GLU A 213 2.40 14.33 -24.48
CA GLU A 213 1.43 14.58 -25.54
C GLU A 213 0.39 13.46 -25.66
N LEU A 214 0.82 12.19 -25.55
CA LEU A 214 -0.06 11.02 -25.65
C LEU A 214 -1.04 10.88 -24.47
N ILE A 215 -0.77 11.49 -23.32
CA ILE A 215 -1.68 11.44 -22.17
C ILE A 215 -2.90 12.33 -22.45
N GLU A 216 -4.04 11.72 -22.77
CA GLU A 216 -5.29 12.45 -23.07
C GLU A 216 -5.77 13.30 -21.89
N LYS A 217 -5.76 12.72 -20.68
CA LYS A 217 -6.18 13.40 -19.45
C LYS A 217 -4.97 13.76 -18.60
N LYS A 218 -4.66 15.06 -18.55
CA LYS A 218 -3.59 15.63 -17.72
C LYS A 218 -4.18 16.25 -16.46
N ASP A 219 -3.62 15.93 -15.31
CA ASP A 219 -3.97 16.59 -14.05
C ASP A 219 -2.81 17.48 -13.58
N ILE A 220 -3.01 18.18 -12.45
CA ILE A 220 -1.99 19.05 -11.85
C ILE A 220 -0.68 18.28 -11.63
N PHE A 221 -0.77 16.98 -11.33
CA PHE A 221 0.40 16.15 -11.14
C PHE A 221 1.13 15.88 -12.46
N THR A 222 0.44 15.62 -13.57
CA THR A 222 1.05 15.46 -14.91
C THR A 222 1.87 16.69 -15.31
N TYR A 223 1.31 17.90 -15.17
CA TYR A 223 2.06 19.14 -15.46
C TYR A 223 3.21 19.36 -14.47
N GLY A 224 2.98 19.05 -13.19
CA GLY A 224 4.00 19.15 -12.15
C GLY A 224 5.23 18.27 -12.42
N ILE A 225 5.06 17.09 -13.04
CA ILE A 225 6.18 16.23 -13.44
C ILE A 225 7.04 16.93 -14.50
N MET A 226 6.44 17.51 -15.53
CA MET A 226 7.19 18.16 -16.62
C MET A 226 7.92 19.43 -16.17
N MET A 227 7.37 20.18 -15.22
CA MET A 227 7.99 21.42 -14.74
C MET A 227 9.15 21.19 -13.76
N ASN A 228 9.11 20.09 -13.00
CA ASN A 228 10.07 19.83 -11.91
C ASN A 228 11.07 18.71 -12.21
N GLY A 229 10.88 17.98 -13.30
CA GLY A 229 11.79 16.93 -13.75
C GLY A 229 12.99 17.51 -14.47
#